data_AF-G9QU79-F1
#
_entry.id   AF-G9QU79-F1
#
_cell.length_a   1.000
_cell.length_b   1.000
_cell.length_c   1.000
_cell.angle_alpha   90.00
_cell.angle_beta   90.00
_cell.angle_gamma   90.00
#
_symmetry.space_group_name_H-M   'P 1'
#
loop_
_entity.id
_entity.type
_entity.pdbx_description
1 polymer ?
#
loop_
_entity_poly.entity_id
_entity_poly.type
_entity_poly.pdbx_seq_one_letter_code
_entity_poly.pdbx_strand_id
1 'polypeptide(L)'
;MPKISSRRHFLATTALLAASAILPTFAHTSPTKGQNQTNLKKMIKNIVLVHGTFVDGSCYAELIRHQQEAGINAVAVQNMLTSLAADA
;
A
#
# COMPACT_ATOMS: atom_id res chain seq x y z
N MET A 1 51.94 19.81 -8.45
CA MET A 1 50.84 18.97 -7.92
C MET A 1 50.71 17.68 -8.75
N PRO A 2 51.33 16.56 -8.33
CA PRO A 2 51.08 15.21 -8.84
C PRO A 2 50.26 14.39 -7.83
N LYS A 3 49.65 13.24 -8.14
CA LYS A 3 49.12 12.64 -9.38
C LYS A 3 48.20 11.49 -8.92
N ILE A 4 47.14 11.18 -9.67
CA ILE A 4 46.13 10.17 -9.30
C ILE A 4 46.77 8.79 -9.01
N SER A 5 46.38 8.17 -7.89
CA SER A 5 46.52 6.73 -7.61
C SER A 5 45.12 6.17 -7.31
N SER A 6 44.47 5.51 -8.27
CA SER A 6 44.57 4.07 -8.61
C SER A 6 43.59 3.20 -7.78
N ARG A 7 42.38 3.03 -8.32
CA ARG A 7 41.25 2.25 -7.73
C ARG A 7 41.44 0.73 -7.84
N ARG A 8 42.64 0.19 -7.58
CA ARG A 8 42.99 -1.20 -7.96
C ARG A 8 43.67 -2.06 -6.88
N HIS A 9 43.65 -1.66 -5.62
CA HIS A 9 44.14 -2.50 -4.51
C HIS A 9 43.24 -2.41 -3.28
N PHE A 10 42.16 -3.19 -3.25
CA PHE A 10 41.71 -3.92 -2.04
C PHE A 10 40.69 -5.04 -2.36
N LEU A 11 41.01 -5.87 -3.35
CA LEU A 11 40.37 -7.19 -3.54
C LEU A 11 41.36 -8.30 -3.15
N ALA A 12 41.54 -8.47 -1.84
CA ALA A 12 42.11 -9.59 -1.09
C ALA A 12 41.98 -9.17 0.40
N THR A 13 41.63 -10.02 1.38
CA THR A 13 41.92 -11.45 1.53
C THR A 13 40.83 -12.14 2.38
N THR A 14 40.72 -13.46 2.25
CA THR A 14 39.95 -14.42 3.08
C THR A 14 40.42 -14.41 4.56
N ALA A 15 39.79 -15.01 5.59
CA ALA A 15 38.64 -15.94 5.76
C ALA A 15 37.88 -15.57 7.09
N LEU A 16 37.04 -16.34 7.81
CA LEU A 16 36.56 -17.74 7.77
C LEU A 16 35.15 -17.85 8.45
N LEU A 17 34.64 -19.08 8.64
CA LEU A 17 33.38 -19.47 9.33
C LEU A 17 33.20 -19.02 10.79
N ALA A 18 31.95 -18.67 11.14
CA ALA A 18 31.33 -19.00 12.42
C ALA A 18 29.89 -19.49 12.16
N ALA A 19 29.45 -20.57 12.83
CA ALA A 19 28.20 -21.26 12.52
C ALA A 19 27.09 -20.98 13.55
N SER A 20 25.86 -20.77 13.07
CA SER A 20 24.62 -21.20 13.74
C SER A 20 23.40 -20.93 12.83
N ALA A 21 22.41 -21.83 12.86
CA ALA A 21 21.27 -21.78 11.96
C ALA A 21 20.21 -20.77 12.42
N ILE A 22 20.05 -19.68 11.67
CA ILE A 22 18.88 -18.80 11.78
C ILE A 22 17.81 -19.34 10.82
N LEU A 23 16.68 -19.82 11.35
CA LEU A 23 15.51 -20.15 10.54
C LEU A 23 14.94 -18.87 9.91
N PRO A 24 14.85 -18.74 8.58
CA PRO A 24 14.20 -17.61 7.92
C PRO A 24 12.82 -18.04 7.38
N THR A 25 11.96 -18.59 8.25
CA THR A 25 10.67 -19.16 7.84
C THR A 25 9.48 -18.42 8.45
N PHE A 26 9.36 -17.12 8.16
CA PHE A 26 8.06 -16.41 7.98
C PHE A 26 8.21 -15.18 7.05
N ALA A 27 9.02 -15.29 5.99
CA ALA A 27 9.04 -14.30 4.92
C ALA A 27 7.88 -14.55 3.93
N HIS A 28 6.64 -14.27 4.35
CA HIS A 28 5.48 -14.19 3.44
C HIS A 28 5.54 -12.91 2.59
N THR A 29 6.58 -12.79 1.75
CA THR A 29 6.60 -11.80 0.66
C THR A 29 5.71 -12.32 -0.46
N SER A 30 4.40 -12.07 -0.35
CA SER A 30 3.48 -12.28 -1.47
C SER A 30 3.98 -11.47 -2.68
N PRO A 31 4.25 -12.10 -3.84
CA PRO A 31 4.59 -11.37 -5.04
C PRO A 31 3.31 -10.73 -5.59
N THR A 32 2.90 -9.60 -5.01
CA THR A 32 1.77 -8.81 -5.50
C THR A 32 2.15 -8.22 -6.85
N LYS A 33 1.79 -8.97 -7.90
CA LYS A 33 1.86 -8.66 -9.32
C LYS A 33 1.57 -7.18 -9.59
N GLY A 34 2.63 -6.38 -9.73
CA GLY A 34 2.58 -4.93 -9.99
C GLY A 34 2.11 -4.55 -11.41
N GLN A 35 1.18 -5.32 -11.97
CA GLN A 35 0.74 -5.21 -13.36
C GLN A 35 -0.74 -5.59 -13.47
N ASN A 36 -1.64 -4.60 -13.33
CA ASN A 36 -2.95 -4.46 -14.04
C ASN A 36 -3.85 -3.30 -13.56
N GLN A 37 -3.49 -2.54 -12.50
CA GLN A 37 -4.34 -1.47 -11.99
C GLN A 37 -4.67 -0.35 -13.01
N THR A 38 -3.83 -0.14 -14.02
CA THR A 38 -4.05 0.86 -15.07
C THR A 38 -5.21 0.55 -16.02
N ASN A 39 -5.55 -0.73 -16.22
CA ASN A 39 -6.64 -1.11 -17.12
C ASN A 39 -8.02 -1.02 -16.42
N LEU A 40 -8.09 -1.41 -15.15
CA LEU A 40 -9.32 -1.35 -14.34
C LEU A 40 -9.84 0.09 -14.15
N LYS A 41 -8.94 1.08 -14.10
CA LYS A 41 -9.31 2.51 -14.05
C LYS A 41 -10.22 2.96 -15.20
N LYS A 42 -10.22 2.26 -16.34
CA LYS A 42 -11.06 2.61 -17.50
C LYS A 42 -12.47 2.00 -17.46
N MET A 43 -12.75 1.08 -16.54
CA MET A 43 -14.01 0.32 -16.49
C MET A 43 -14.93 0.71 -15.32
N ILE A 44 -14.36 1.13 -14.18
CA ILE A 44 -15.15 1.53 -13.00
C ILE A 44 -15.68 2.96 -13.21
N LYS A 45 -17.00 3.09 -13.39
CA LYS A 45 -17.69 4.39 -13.56
C LYS A 45 -18.26 4.94 -12.26
N ASN A 46 -18.63 4.07 -11.33
CA ASN A 46 -19.35 4.41 -10.10
C ASN A 46 -18.70 3.71 -8.90
N ILE A 47 -18.63 4.41 -7.77
CA ILE A 47 -18.13 3.91 -6.48
C ILE A 47 -19.12 4.32 -5.39
N VAL A 48 -19.53 3.36 -4.58
CA VAL A 48 -20.37 3.56 -3.40
C VAL A 48 -19.52 3.28 -2.16
N LEU A 49 -19.42 4.26 -1.27
CA LEU A 49 -18.65 4.21 -0.03
C LEU A 49 -19.61 4.06 1.14
N VAL A 50 -19.40 3.05 1.98
CA VAL A 50 -20.20 2.78 3.19
C VAL A 50 -19.28 2.93 4.39
N HIS A 51 -19.68 3.76 5.35
CA HIS A 51 -18.88 4.05 6.54
C HIS A 51 -18.94 2.91 7.57
N GLY A 52 -17.94 2.88 8.47
CA GLY A 52 -17.92 1.96 9.61
C GLY A 52 -18.92 2.33 10.71
N THR A 53 -18.92 1.58 11.80
CA THR A 53 -19.68 1.93 13.01
C THR A 53 -19.15 3.22 13.64
N PHE A 54 -20.05 4.01 14.25
CA PHE A 54 -19.76 5.27 14.98
C PHE A 54 -19.13 6.42 14.16
N VAL A 55 -18.84 6.23 12.88
CA VAL A 55 -18.41 7.28 11.94
C VAL A 55 -19.51 7.57 10.92
N ASP A 56 -19.44 8.71 10.24
CA ASP A 56 -20.39 9.11 9.20
C ASP A 56 -19.75 9.06 7.81
N GLY A 57 -20.51 9.35 6.75
CA GLY A 57 -20.02 9.37 5.37
C GLY A 57 -19.01 10.48 5.08
N SER A 58 -18.88 11.49 5.96
CA SER A 58 -17.92 12.59 5.78
C SER A 58 -16.46 12.12 5.87
N CYS A 59 -16.19 10.98 6.51
CA CYS A 59 -14.84 10.39 6.58
C CYS A 59 -14.24 10.06 5.20
N TYR A 60 -15.05 10.00 4.14
CA TYR A 60 -14.60 9.80 2.77
C TYR A 60 -14.51 11.07 1.91
N ALA A 61 -14.72 12.28 2.45
CA ALA A 61 -14.79 13.51 1.66
C ALA A 61 -13.55 13.75 0.76
N GLU A 62 -12.36 13.47 1.28
CA GLU A 62 -11.09 13.65 0.56
C GLU A 62 -10.94 12.61 -0.58
N LEU A 63 -11.34 11.37 -0.33
CA LEU A 63 -11.37 10.29 -1.33
C LEU A 63 -12.42 10.54 -2.43
N ILE A 64 -13.60 11.05 -2.08
CA ILE A 64 -14.64 11.43 -3.04
C ILE A 64 -14.11 12.48 -4.01
N ARG A 65 -13.42 13.53 -3.49
CA ARG A 65 -12.80 14.57 -4.31
C ARG A 65 -11.80 13.98 -5.32
N HIS A 66 -10.83 13.17 -4.88
CA HIS A 66 -9.86 12.54 -5.79
C HIS A 66 -10.51 11.66 -6.86
N GLN A 67 -11.54 10.90 -6.51
CA GLN A 67 -12.19 10.00 -7.46
C GLN A 67 -13.05 10.76 -8.47
N GLN A 68 -13.70 11.86 -8.06
CA GLN A 68 -14.41 12.76 -8.96
C GLN A 68 -13.44 13.50 -9.91
N GLU A 69 -12.28 13.95 -9.42
CA GLU A 69 -11.20 14.50 -10.26
C GLU A 69 -10.64 13.47 -11.26
N ALA A 70 -10.67 12.18 -10.91
CA ALA A 70 -10.35 11.08 -11.82
C ALA A 70 -11.48 10.72 -12.81
N GLY A 71 -12.60 11.45 -12.80
CA GLY A 71 -13.75 11.22 -13.68
C GLY A 71 -14.65 10.05 -13.27
N ILE A 72 -14.61 9.63 -12.00
CA ILE A 72 -15.38 8.51 -11.45
C ILE A 72 -16.47 9.05 -10.52
N ASN A 73 -17.71 8.60 -10.69
CA ASN A 73 -18.82 8.99 -9.82
C ASN A 73 -18.64 8.33 -8.44
N ALA A 74 -18.27 9.09 -7.42
CA ALA A 74 -18.13 8.60 -6.05
C ALA A 74 -19.21 9.21 -5.13
N VAL A 75 -19.89 8.37 -4.34
CA VAL A 75 -20.93 8.76 -3.37
C VAL A 75 -20.72 8.00 -2.06
N ALA A 76 -20.75 8.71 -0.94
CA ALA A 76 -20.87 8.09 0.39
C ALA A 76 -22.35 7.92 0.76
N VAL A 77 -22.71 6.73 1.22
CA VAL A 77 -24.03 6.43 1.79
C VAL A 77 -23.98 6.67 3.29
N GLN A 78 -24.83 7.57 3.77
CA GLN A 78 -25.05 7.76 5.20
C GLN A 78 -26.06 6.74 5.71
N ASN A 79 -25.59 5.75 6.48
CA ASN A 79 -26.48 4.91 7.26
C ASN A 79 -26.86 5.62 8.58
N MET A 80 -27.99 5.26 9.15
CA MET A 80 -28.42 5.77 10.46
C MET A 80 -27.46 5.30 11.56
N LEU A 81 -26.88 6.25 12.29
CA LEU A 81 -25.96 5.98 13.41
C LEU A 81 -26.64 5.33 14.63
N THR A 82 -27.97 5.21 14.62
CA THR A 82 -28.79 4.59 15.65
C THR A 82 -28.79 3.06 15.61
N SER A 83 -28.11 2.42 14.65
CA SER A 83 -28.17 0.95 14.47
C SER A 83 -27.78 0.13 15.70
N LEU A 84 -26.96 0.66 16.61
CA LEU A 84 -26.63 -0.02 17.89
C LEU A 84 -27.82 -0.06 18.86
N ALA A 85 -28.69 0.96 18.84
CA ALA A 85 -29.89 1.02 19.67
C ALA A 85 -31.06 0.19 19.08
N ALA A 86 -30.89 -0.39 17.90
CA ALA A 86 -31.85 -1.27 17.23
C ALA A 86 -31.45 -2.76 17.28
N ASP A 87 -30.32 -3.09 17.92
CA ASP A 87 -29.78 -4.44 18.12
C ASP A 87 -29.96 -4.92 19.58
N ALA A 88 -30.70 -4.16 20.40
CA ALA A 88 -30.91 -4.35 21.84
C ALA A 88 -32.36 -4.75 22.17
#